data_AF-A0A084SHP2-F1
#
_entry.id   AF-A0A084SHP2-F1
#
_cell.length_a   1.000
_cell.length_b   1.000
_cell.length_c   1.000
_cell.angle_alpha   90.00
_cell.angle_beta   90.00
_cell.angle_gamma   90.00
#
_symmetry.space_group_name_H-M   'P 1'
#
loop_
_entity.id
_entity.type
_entity.pdbx_description
1 polymer ?
#
loop_
_entity_poly.entity_id
_entity_poly.type
_entity_poly.pdbx_seq_one_letter_code
_entity_poly.pdbx_strand_id
1 'polypeptide(L)' 'MACAARKLVHLEYFHDHARIEHMLFDGARGPVKGALTPDLSRPGMGLELKRQDAERYAL' A
#
# COMPACT_ATOMS: atom_id res chain seq x y z
N MET A 1 2.95 9.36 4.12
CA MET A 1 2.27 10.61 4.48
C MET A 1 1.66 10.56 5.90
N ALA A 2 0.75 9.61 6.18
CA ALA A 2 0.05 9.51 7.47
C ALA A 2 0.95 9.55 8.71
N CYS A 3 2.09 8.84 8.70
CA CYS A 3 2.99 8.77 9.86
C CYS A 3 3.66 10.12 10.24
N ALA A 4 3.67 11.13 9.34
CA ALA A 4 4.22 12.45 9.63
C ALA A 4 3.14 13.47 10.08
N ALA A 5 1.86 13.15 9.91
CA ALA A 5 0.75 14.05 10.21
C ALA A 5 0.36 13.97 11.69
N ARG A 6 0.89 14.89 12.51
CA ARG A 6 0.74 14.88 13.99
C ARG A 6 -0.69 14.86 14.52
N LYS A 7 -1.66 15.37 13.77
CA LYS A 7 -3.09 15.44 14.18
C LYS A 7 -3.96 14.38 13.49
N LEU A 8 -3.36 13.43 12.76
CA LEU A 8 -4.08 12.35 12.10
C LEU A 8 -4.61 11.36 13.16
N VAL A 9 -5.91 11.02 13.08
CA VAL A 9 -6.54 10.02 13.95
C VAL A 9 -6.59 8.65 13.26
N HIS A 10 -7.04 8.62 12.00
CA HIS A 10 -7.09 7.43 11.17
C HIS A 10 -7.00 7.81 9.68
N LEU A 11 -6.76 6.83 8.83
CA LEU A 11 -6.84 6.93 7.38
C LEU A 11 -7.84 5.91 6.84
N GLU A 12 -8.34 6.14 5.64
CA GLU A 12 -9.25 5.21 4.98
C GLU A 12 -8.49 3.97 4.47
N TYR A 13 -8.98 2.79 4.82
CA TYR A 13 -8.57 1.53 4.22
C TYR A 13 -9.65 1.07 3.25
N PHE A 14 -9.63 1.63 2.04
CA PHE A 14 -10.68 1.40 1.04
C PHE A 14 -10.50 0.03 0.39
N HIS A 15 -11.55 -0.80 0.44
CA HIS A 15 -11.47 -2.22 0.07
C HIS A 15 -10.93 -2.45 -1.34
N ASP A 16 -11.46 -1.73 -2.33
CA ASP A 16 -11.08 -1.94 -3.73
C ASP A 16 -9.64 -1.48 -3.99
N HIS A 17 -9.21 -0.39 -3.36
CA HIS A 17 -7.82 0.07 -3.47
C HIS A 17 -6.87 -0.91 -2.81
N ALA A 18 -7.17 -1.37 -1.58
CA ALA A 18 -6.35 -2.37 -0.91
C ALA A 18 -6.24 -3.65 -1.75
N ARG A 19 -7.33 -4.09 -2.37
CA ARG A 19 -7.34 -5.25 -3.26
C ARG A 19 -6.47 -5.01 -4.50
N ILE A 20 -6.62 -3.89 -5.19
CA ILE A 20 -5.83 -3.54 -6.38
C ILE A 20 -4.35 -3.40 -6.02
N GLU A 21 -4.03 -2.75 -4.88
CA GLU A 21 -2.67 -2.57 -4.41
C GLU A 21 -1.98 -3.91 -4.17
N HIS A 22 -2.66 -4.86 -3.50
CA HIS A 22 -2.13 -6.21 -3.31
C HIS A 22 -1.98 -7.00 -4.62
N MET A 23 -2.87 -6.78 -5.59
CA MET A 23 -2.80 -7.42 -6.91
C MET A 23 -1.62 -6.91 -7.74
N LEU A 24 -1.37 -5.59 -7.75
CA LEU A 24 -0.46 -4.97 -8.71
C LEU A 24 0.89 -4.57 -8.12
N PHE A 25 1.02 -4.41 -6.82
CA PHE A 25 2.25 -3.96 -6.19
C PHE A 25 2.81 -5.00 -5.22
N ASP A 26 4.11 -5.20 -5.31
CA ASP A 26 4.89 -5.77 -4.22
C ASP A 26 5.12 -4.69 -3.16
N GLY A 27 5.07 -5.09 -1.89
CA GLY A 27 5.20 -4.17 -0.74
C GLY A 27 3.89 -3.57 -0.24
N ALA A 28 2.75 -3.83 -0.89
CA ALA A 28 1.44 -3.49 -0.34
C ALA A 28 1.19 -4.28 0.96
N ARG A 29 0.83 -3.57 2.04
CA ARG A 29 0.65 -4.16 3.38
C ARG A 29 -0.80 -4.00 3.83
N GLY A 30 -1.32 -5.07 4.44
CA GLY A 30 -2.59 -5.02 5.16
C GLY A 30 -2.40 -4.56 6.61
N PRO A 31 -3.47 -4.07 7.26
CA PRO A 31 -3.44 -3.67 8.66
C PRO A 31 -3.24 -4.89 9.56
N VAL A 32 -2.44 -4.72 10.60
CA VAL A 32 -2.28 -5.70 11.69
C VAL A 32 -2.94 -5.11 12.92
N LYS A 33 -3.96 -5.80 13.46
CA LYS A 33 -4.77 -5.32 14.58
C LYS A 33 -5.33 -3.89 14.36
N GLY A 34 -5.75 -3.59 13.13
CA GLY A 34 -6.33 -2.30 12.77
C GLY A 34 -5.34 -1.17 12.46
N ALA A 35 -4.02 -1.44 12.50
CA ALA A 35 -3.00 -0.43 12.22
C ALA A 35 -2.11 -0.82 11.02
N LEU A 36 -1.78 0.16 10.19
CA LEU A 36 -0.77 0.05 9.15
C LEU A 36 0.56 0.61 9.64
N THR A 37 1.65 -0.10 9.32
CA THR A 37 3.02 0.34 9.62
C THR A 37 3.84 0.39 8.34
N PRO A 38 4.66 1.44 8.13
CA PRO A 38 5.58 1.46 7.00
C PRO A 38 6.63 0.35 7.17
N ASP A 39 7.08 -0.22 6.06
CA ASP A 39 8.27 -1.06 6.04
C ASP A 39 9.51 -0.17 6.01
N LEU A 40 10.29 -0.17 7.10
CA LEU A 40 11.47 0.67 7.25
C LEU A 40 12.71 0.11 6.52
N SER A 41 12.64 -1.11 5.98
CA SER A 41 13.73 -1.72 5.22
C SER A 41 13.77 -1.29 3.75
N ARG A 42 12.67 -0.73 3.23
CA ARG A 42 12.52 -0.33 1.83
C ARG A 42 12.53 1.19 1.68
N PRO A 43 13.34 1.75 0.75
CA PRO A 43 13.34 3.19 0.52
C PRO A 43 12.07 3.67 -0.22
N GLY A 44 11.84 4.98 -0.19
CA GLY A 44 10.74 5.62 -0.91
C GLY A 44 9.36 5.23 -0.37
N MET A 45 8.43 4.88 -1.27
CA MET A 45 7.09 4.42 -0.89
C MET A 45 7.05 2.94 -0.49
N GLY A 46 8.16 2.19 -0.66
CA GLY A 46 8.22 0.76 -0.37
C GLY A 46 7.37 -0.11 -1.30
N LEU A 47 6.98 0.41 -2.48
CA LEU A 47 6.16 -0.28 -3.47
C LEU A 47 6.94 -0.53 -4.76
N GLU A 48 6.72 -1.69 -5.37
CA GLU A 48 7.25 -2.04 -6.69
C GLU A 48 6.13 -2.62 -7.57
N LEU A 49 6.02 -2.17 -8.82
CA LEU A 49 5.00 -2.66 -9.74
C LEU A 49 5.34 -4.09 -10.19
N LYS A 50 4.41 -5.02 -9.95
CA LYS A 50 4.47 -6.38 -10.48
C LYS A 50 4.13 -6.33 -11.97
N ARG A 51 5.14 -6.10 -12.82
CA ARG A 51 4.95 -5.84 -14.26
C ARG A 51 4.12 -6.92 -14.96
N GLN A 52 4.45 -8.19 -14.72
CA GLN A 52 3.73 -9.32 -15.31
C GLN A 52 2.24 -9.36 -14.91
N ASP A 53 1.93 -9.05 -13.64
CA ASP A 53 0.54 -9.01 -13.17
C ASP A 53 -0.23 -7.82 -13.76
N ALA A 54 0.47 -6.68 -13.94
CA ALA A 54 -0.08 -5.46 -14.49
C ALA A 54 -0.31 -5.52 -16.01
N GLU A 55 0.46 -6.33 -16.74
CA GLU A 55 0.34 -6.49 -18.20
C GLU A 55 -1.08 -6.85 -18.65
N ARG A 56 -1.82 -7.64 -17.86
CA ARG A 56 -3.22 -8.01 -18.14
C ARG A 56 -4.16 -6.80 -18.27
N TYR A 57 -3.78 -5.66 -17.69
CA TYR A 57 -4.58 -4.43 -17.66
C TYR A 57 -4.00 -3.32 -18.55
N ALA A 58 -2.95 -3.63 -19.31
CA ALA A 58 -2.40 -2.69 -20.29
C ALA A 58 -3.37 -2.52 -21.47
N LEU A 59 -3.51 -1.29 -21.96
CA LEU A 59 -4.30 -0.92 -23.14
C LEU A 59 -3.51 -1.13 -24.43
#